data_AF-A0A538SGG6-F1
#
_entry.id   AF-A0A538SGG6-F1
#
_cell.length_a   1.000
_cell.length_b   1.000
_cell.length_c   1.000
_cell.angle_alpha   90.00
_cell.angle_beta   90.00
_cell.angle_gamma   90.00
#
_symmetry.space_group_name_H-M   'P 1'
#
loop_
_entity.id
_entity.type
_entity.pdbx_description
1 polymer ?
#
loop_
_entity_poly.entity_id
_entity_poly.type
_entity_poly.pdbx_seq_one_letter_code
_entity_poly.pdbx_strand_id
1 'polypeptide(L)'
;MTLPTARARLMALALFAIAMGWLEGVVVVYIRAMIGIAHGPVAPDPGEIAARLHAIPWLMATEQTRELATLVMLVAVAWVAARAWRSRLGAFLVCFGVWDITYYVALYALLRWPPSLATRDVLFLIPPSPFWVQPVWAPVAISCAMIASGAALYLRDEARSGSAPALKRMAAETDNRC
;
A
#
# COMPACT_ATOMS: atom_id res chain seq x y z
N MET A 1 26.30 12.02 10.94
CA MET A 1 25.34 11.11 10.29
C MET A 1 24.44 11.95 9.40
N THR A 2 24.69 11.97 8.09
CA THR A 2 23.84 12.71 7.13
C THR A 2 22.51 11.99 6.98
N LEU A 3 21.39 12.70 7.15
CA LEU A 3 20.07 12.11 6.96
C LEU A 3 19.93 11.59 5.51
N PRO A 4 19.25 10.45 5.29
CA PRO A 4 19.03 9.93 3.95
C PRO A 4 18.29 10.94 3.07
N THR A 5 18.63 11.00 1.79
CA THR A 5 17.94 11.86 0.83
C THR A 5 16.45 11.50 0.71
N ALA A 6 15.60 12.43 0.26
CA ALA A 6 14.18 12.16 0.04
C ALA A 6 13.95 10.94 -0.89
N ARG A 7 14.80 10.77 -1.91
CA ARG A 7 14.76 9.59 -2.79
C ARG A 7 15.10 8.29 -2.05
N ALA A 8 16.14 8.30 -1.21
CA ALA A 8 16.51 7.13 -0.42
C ALA A 8 15.39 6.73 0.56
N ARG A 9 14.72 7.70 1.21
CA ARG A 9 13.54 7.45 2.04
C ARG A 9 12.39 6.84 1.23
N LEU A 10 12.13 7.36 0.03
CA LEU A 10 11.08 6.84 -0.85
C LEU A 10 11.37 5.39 -1.30
N MET A 11 12.63 5.07 -1.59
CA MET A 11 13.05 3.69 -1.91
C MET A 11 12.88 2.76 -0.70
N ALA A 12 13.21 3.22 0.50
CA ALA A 12 12.99 2.44 1.72
C ALA A 12 11.49 2.19 1.98
N LEU A 13 10.64 3.19 1.73
CA LEU A 13 9.18 3.05 1.81
C LEU A 13 8.64 2.04 0.79
N ALA A 14 9.13 2.10 -0.46
CA ALA A 14 8.77 1.12 -1.49
C ALA A 14 9.22 -0.30 -1.10
N LEU A 15 10.44 -0.47 -0.59
CA LEU A 15 10.93 -1.77 -0.12
C LEU A 15 10.08 -2.32 1.04
N PHE A 16 9.74 -1.47 2.02
CA PHE A 16 8.83 -1.82 3.10
C PHE A 16 7.47 -2.28 2.57
N ALA A 17 6.88 -1.52 1.64
CA ALA A 17 5.59 -1.83 1.04
C ALA A 17 5.61 -3.13 0.23
N ILE A 18 6.71 -3.41 -0.49
CA ILE A 18 6.92 -4.69 -1.19
C ILE A 18 6.92 -5.85 -0.20
N ALA A 19 7.71 -5.75 0.87
CA ALA A 19 7.78 -6.81 1.89
C ALA A 19 6.41 -7.06 2.54
N MET A 20 5.68 -5.98 2.87
CA MET A 20 4.33 -6.07 3.41
C MET A 20 3.32 -6.68 2.43
N GLY A 21 3.34 -6.27 1.15
CA GLY A 21 2.43 -6.80 0.13
C GLY A 21 2.70 -8.29 -0.13
N TRP A 22 3.96 -8.72 -0.08
CA TRP A 22 4.31 -10.13 -0.16
C TRP A 22 3.79 -10.94 1.03
N LEU A 23 3.97 -10.43 2.26
CA LEU A 23 3.46 -11.05 3.47
C LEU A 23 1.94 -11.25 3.40
N GLU A 24 1.21 -10.24 2.93
CA GLU A 24 -0.23 -10.29 2.70
C GLU A 24 -0.62 -11.39 1.70
N GLY A 25 0.09 -11.47 0.56
CA GLY A 25 -0.13 -12.54 -0.41
C GLY A 25 0.09 -13.94 0.17
N VAL A 26 1.10 -14.11 1.02
CA VAL A 26 1.37 -15.37 1.74
C VAL A 26 0.22 -15.71 2.70
N VAL A 27 -0.30 -14.73 3.44
CA VAL A 27 -1.44 -14.94 4.35
C VAL A 27 -2.67 -15.43 3.58
N VAL A 28 -2.96 -14.86 2.40
CA VAL A 28 -4.07 -15.31 1.55
C VAL A 28 -3.88 -16.74 1.05
N VAL A 29 -2.64 -17.17 0.76
CA VAL A 29 -2.37 -18.60 0.45
C VAL A 29 -2.79 -19.50 1.61
N TYR A 30 -2.48 -19.13 2.85
CA TYR A 30 -2.85 -19.90 4.03
C TYR A 30 -4.36 -19.89 4.28
N ILE A 31 -5.02 -18.74 4.09
CA ILE A 31 -6.48 -18.63 4.22
C ILE A 31 -7.17 -19.52 3.19
N ARG A 32 -6.75 -19.49 1.91
CA ARG A 32 -7.30 -20.36 0.87
C ARG A 32 -7.23 -21.83 1.26
N ALA A 33 -6.08 -22.27 1.79
CA ALA A 33 -5.93 -23.63 2.29
C ALA A 33 -6.89 -23.93 3.46
N MET A 34 -7.05 -22.99 4.41
CA MET A 34 -7.91 -23.14 5.58
C MET A 34 -9.40 -23.22 5.22
N ILE A 35 -9.85 -22.47 4.22
CA ILE A 35 -11.26 -22.45 3.76
C ILE A 35 -11.55 -23.44 2.61
N GLY A 36 -10.64 -24.39 2.38
CA GLY A 36 -10.82 -25.48 1.42
C GLY A 36 -10.83 -25.03 -0.05
N ILE A 37 -10.15 -23.94 -0.38
CA ILE A 37 -9.93 -23.51 -1.77
C ILE A 37 -8.62 -24.13 -2.24
N ALA A 38 -8.69 -24.88 -3.35
CA ALA A 38 -7.53 -25.53 -3.93
C ALA A 38 -6.41 -24.51 -4.25
N HIS A 39 -5.17 -24.95 -4.05
CA HIS A 39 -4.00 -24.19 -4.44
C HIS A 39 -3.93 -24.13 -5.98
N GLY A 40 -3.87 -22.92 -6.54
CA GLY A 40 -3.80 -22.72 -7.99
C GLY A 40 -4.59 -21.51 -8.51
N PRO A 41 -4.68 -21.36 -9.84
CA PRO A 41 -5.16 -20.14 -10.49
C PRO A 41 -6.68 -19.99 -10.44
N VAL A 42 -7.41 -21.04 -10.06
CA VAL A 42 -8.87 -21.03 -9.98
C VAL A 42 -9.27 -20.66 -8.56
N ALA A 43 -10.03 -19.58 -8.42
CA ALA A 43 -10.71 -19.21 -7.19
C ALA A 43 -12.23 -19.21 -7.45
N PRO A 44 -13.05 -19.60 -6.46
CA PRO A 44 -14.50 -19.44 -6.53
C PRO A 44 -14.92 -17.97 -6.68
N ASP A 45 -16.20 -17.74 -6.97
CA ASP A 45 -16.74 -16.39 -6.99
C ASP A 45 -16.56 -15.70 -5.61
N PRO A 46 -16.31 -14.38 -5.56
CA PRO A 46 -16.23 -13.60 -4.33
C PRO A 46 -17.33 -13.88 -3.30
N GLY A 47 -18.57 -14.12 -3.73
CA GLY A 47 -19.67 -14.45 -2.82
C GLY A 47 -19.50 -15.79 -2.11
N GLU A 48 -18.94 -16.80 -2.79
CA GLU A 48 -18.64 -18.10 -2.19
C GLU A 48 -17.44 -17.99 -1.23
N ILE A 49 -16.41 -17.21 -1.59
CA ILE A 49 -15.27 -16.94 -0.70
C ILE A 49 -15.76 -16.31 0.60
N ALA A 50 -16.62 -15.29 0.51
CA ALA A 50 -17.21 -14.64 1.68
C ALA A 50 -18.03 -15.62 2.54
N ALA A 51 -18.85 -16.47 1.91
CA ALA A 51 -19.62 -17.49 2.62
C ALA A 51 -18.71 -18.49 3.38
N ARG A 52 -17.60 -18.93 2.75
CA ARG A 52 -16.62 -19.83 3.38
C ARG A 52 -15.86 -19.17 4.54
N LEU A 53 -15.53 -17.88 4.43
CA LEU A 53 -14.94 -17.11 5.53
C LEU A 53 -15.91 -16.98 6.72
N HIS A 54 -17.20 -16.72 6.46
CA HIS A 54 -18.23 -16.64 7.50
C HIS A 54 -18.55 -17.99 8.16
N ALA A 55 -18.34 -19.09 7.45
CA ALA A 55 -18.55 -20.43 8.00
C ALA A 55 -17.59 -20.75 9.17
N ILE A 56 -16.49 -20.02 9.30
CA ILE A 56 -15.55 -20.13 10.43
C ILE A 56 -15.77 -18.92 11.35
N PRO A 57 -16.39 -19.09 12.54
CA PRO A 57 -16.91 -17.98 13.35
C PRO A 57 -15.91 -16.88 13.74
N TRP A 58 -14.62 -17.22 13.83
CA TRP A 58 -13.55 -16.30 14.22
C TRP A 58 -12.79 -15.71 13.02
N LEU A 59 -12.84 -16.34 11.85
CA LEU A 59 -11.94 -16.03 10.74
C LEU A 59 -12.25 -14.67 10.11
N MET A 60 -13.54 -14.37 9.87
CA MET A 60 -13.92 -13.07 9.27
C MET A 60 -13.47 -11.89 10.13
N ALA A 61 -13.65 -11.97 11.46
CA ALA A 61 -13.20 -10.92 12.37
C ALA A 61 -11.66 -10.82 12.44
N THR A 62 -10.96 -11.96 12.41
CA THR A 62 -9.49 -11.98 12.31
C THR A 62 -9.00 -11.30 11.03
N GLU A 63 -9.60 -11.60 9.88
CA GLU A 63 -9.21 -10.97 8.61
C GLU A 63 -9.49 -9.47 8.57
N GLN A 64 -10.64 -9.05 9.10
CA GLN A 64 -10.97 -7.63 9.26
C GLN A 64 -9.93 -6.91 10.15
N THR A 65 -9.58 -7.48 11.31
CA THR A 65 -8.58 -6.85 12.19
C THR A 65 -7.18 -6.85 11.60
N ARG A 66 -6.83 -7.86 10.80
CA ARG A 66 -5.56 -7.92 10.06
C ARG A 66 -5.49 -6.84 8.98
N GLU A 67 -6.54 -6.67 8.16
CA GLU A 67 -6.61 -5.59 7.17
C GLU A 67 -6.50 -4.21 7.82
N LEU A 68 -7.21 -4.00 8.93
CA LEU A 68 -7.11 -2.77 9.71
C LEU A 68 -5.67 -2.55 10.22
N ALA A 69 -5.01 -3.58 10.73
CA ALA A 69 -3.62 -3.49 11.17
C ALA A 69 -2.69 -3.08 10.03
N THR A 70 -2.87 -3.65 8.83
CA THR A 70 -2.09 -3.29 7.64
C THR A 70 -2.29 -1.82 7.25
N LEU A 71 -3.53 -1.32 7.25
CA LEU A 71 -3.82 0.10 7.02
C LEU A 71 -3.15 0.99 8.07
N VAL A 72 -3.22 0.62 9.35
CA VAL A 72 -2.55 1.36 10.44
C VAL A 72 -1.04 1.39 10.25
N MET A 73 -0.42 0.27 9.86
CA MET A 73 1.02 0.19 9.59
C MET A 73 1.44 1.11 8.44
N LEU A 74 0.68 1.13 7.33
CA LEU A 74 0.95 2.00 6.18
C LEU A 74 0.83 3.48 6.55
N VAL A 75 -0.19 3.85 7.33
CA VAL A 75 -0.35 5.22 7.84
C VAL A 75 0.78 5.59 8.79
N ALA A 76 1.14 4.70 9.72
CA ALA A 76 2.19 4.93 10.71
C ALA A 76 3.57 5.14 10.05
N VAL A 77 3.96 4.28 9.09
CA VAL A 77 5.25 4.42 8.40
C VAL A 77 5.31 5.71 7.57
N ALA A 78 4.20 6.07 6.90
CA ALA A 78 4.10 7.32 6.15
C ALA A 78 4.19 8.54 7.06
N TRP A 79 3.60 8.48 8.25
CA TRP A 79 3.64 9.55 9.25
C TRP A 79 5.06 9.81 9.78
N VAL A 80 5.82 8.74 10.04
CA VAL A 80 7.19 8.81 10.55
C VAL A 80 8.19 9.22 9.46
N ALA A 81 7.94 8.86 8.20
CA ALA A 81 8.87 9.11 7.09
C ALA A 81 8.97 10.60 6.66
N ALA A 82 8.01 11.43 7.07
CA ALA A 82 7.94 12.83 6.69
C ALA A 82 7.40 13.75 7.78
N ARG A 83 7.79 15.03 7.74
CA ARG A 83 7.34 16.05 8.71
C ARG A 83 6.12 16.82 8.23
N ALA A 84 6.07 17.14 6.94
CA ALA A 84 4.98 17.91 6.34
C ALA A 84 3.81 17.02 5.96
N TRP A 85 2.58 17.53 6.11
CA TRP A 85 1.35 16.79 5.78
C TRP A 85 1.33 16.31 4.32
N ARG A 86 1.77 17.14 3.36
CA ARG A 86 1.78 16.80 1.94
C ARG A 86 2.78 15.68 1.64
N SER A 87 3.98 15.76 2.20
CA SER A 87 4.94 14.64 2.16
C SER A 87 4.38 13.38 2.82
N ARG A 88 3.70 13.45 3.97
CA ARG A 88 3.09 12.27 4.60
C ARG A 88 2.03 11.62 3.71
N LEU A 89 1.17 12.43 3.09
CA LEU A 89 0.20 11.94 2.12
C LEU A 89 0.89 11.30 0.91
N GLY A 90 1.93 11.93 0.36
CA GLY A 90 2.71 11.38 -0.75
C GLY A 90 3.37 10.03 -0.41
N ALA A 91 3.94 9.92 0.81
CA ALA A 91 4.51 8.68 1.32
C ALA A 91 3.45 7.59 1.47
N PHE A 92 2.29 7.93 2.04
CA PHE A 92 1.17 6.99 2.18
C PHE A 92 0.69 6.47 0.82
N LEU A 93 0.47 7.35 -0.16
CA LEU A 93 0.02 6.96 -1.50
C LEU A 93 1.00 6.02 -2.20
N VAL A 94 2.32 6.27 -2.05
CA VAL A 94 3.35 5.38 -2.59
C VAL A 94 3.36 4.04 -1.88
N CYS A 95 3.35 4.03 -0.54
CA CYS A 95 3.32 2.79 0.22
C CYS A 95 2.09 1.95 -0.13
N PHE A 96 0.90 2.57 -0.13
CA PHE A 96 -0.36 1.89 -0.41
C PHE A 96 -0.37 1.29 -1.82
N GLY A 97 -0.02 2.08 -2.85
CA GLY A 97 -0.04 1.57 -4.22
C GLY A 97 1.01 0.49 -4.49
N VAL A 98 2.21 0.62 -3.91
CA VAL A 98 3.25 -0.42 -4.05
C VAL A 98 2.85 -1.70 -3.33
N TRP A 99 2.29 -1.58 -2.13
CA TRP A 99 1.78 -2.69 -1.33
C TRP A 99 0.69 -3.47 -2.11
N ASP A 100 -0.29 -2.76 -2.65
CA ASP A 100 -1.44 -3.33 -3.37
C ASP A 100 -1.01 -4.06 -4.65
N ILE A 101 -0.13 -3.46 -5.45
CA ILE A 101 0.42 -4.14 -6.63
C ILE A 101 1.25 -5.36 -6.22
N THR A 102 2.05 -5.25 -5.16
CA THR A 102 2.90 -6.35 -4.70
C THR A 102 2.06 -7.52 -4.18
N TYR A 103 0.93 -7.25 -3.55
CA TYR A 103 -0.04 -8.26 -3.16
C TYR A 103 -0.47 -9.11 -4.37
N TYR A 104 -0.89 -8.48 -5.48
CA TYR A 104 -1.24 -9.22 -6.70
C TYR A 104 -0.05 -9.96 -7.33
N VAL A 105 1.15 -9.38 -7.29
CA VAL A 105 2.38 -10.06 -7.75
C VAL A 105 2.66 -11.31 -6.92
N ALA A 106 2.51 -11.22 -5.60
CA ALA A 106 2.71 -12.35 -4.69
C ALA A 106 1.68 -13.45 -4.94
N LEU A 107 0.40 -13.11 -5.10
CA LEU A 107 -0.65 -14.07 -5.47
C LEU A 107 -0.35 -14.73 -6.81
N TYR A 108 0.12 -13.97 -7.81
CA TYR A 108 0.43 -14.53 -9.10
C TYR A 108 1.64 -15.47 -9.03
N ALA A 109 2.67 -15.09 -8.27
CA ALA A 109 3.86 -15.92 -8.07
C ALA A 109 3.54 -17.23 -7.33
N LEU A 110 2.72 -17.16 -6.29
CA LEU A 110 2.44 -18.29 -5.39
C LEU A 110 1.28 -19.17 -5.86
N LEU A 111 0.28 -18.60 -6.56
CA LEU A 111 -0.96 -19.29 -6.91
C LEU A 111 -1.25 -19.28 -8.41
N ARG A 112 -0.52 -18.49 -9.22
CA ARG A 112 -0.91 -18.15 -10.60
C ARG A 112 -2.28 -17.47 -10.71
N TRP A 113 -2.76 -16.90 -9.60
CA TRP A 113 -3.98 -16.11 -9.54
C TRP A 113 -3.60 -14.62 -9.48
N PRO A 114 -4.30 -13.72 -10.18
CA PRO A 114 -5.48 -13.97 -11.01
C PRO A 114 -5.09 -14.44 -12.42
N PRO A 115 -5.91 -15.28 -13.07
CA PRO A 115 -5.65 -15.76 -14.44
C PRO A 115 -5.80 -14.65 -15.49
N SER A 116 -6.53 -13.58 -15.19
CA SER A 116 -6.64 -12.39 -16.02
C SER A 116 -6.87 -11.14 -15.17
N LEU A 117 -6.55 -9.96 -15.68
CA LEU A 117 -6.84 -8.69 -15.00
C LEU A 117 -8.35 -8.38 -14.92
N ALA A 118 -9.19 -9.09 -15.68
CA ALA A 118 -10.65 -8.96 -15.61
C ALA A 118 -11.28 -9.86 -14.53
N THR A 119 -10.48 -10.71 -13.88
CA THR A 119 -10.93 -11.55 -12.77
C THR A 119 -11.45 -10.67 -11.64
N ARG A 120 -12.62 -11.01 -11.08
CA ARG A 120 -13.19 -10.29 -9.93
C ARG A 120 -12.44 -10.67 -8.66
N ASP A 121 -12.17 -9.67 -7.84
CA ASP A 121 -11.53 -9.81 -6.54
C ASP A 121 -12.33 -9.06 -5.47
N VAL A 122 -12.11 -9.41 -4.20
CA VAL A 122 -12.57 -8.65 -3.04
C VAL A 122 -11.41 -7.79 -2.56
N LEU A 123 -11.49 -6.48 -2.80
CA LEU A 123 -10.39 -5.55 -2.53
C LEU A 123 -10.17 -5.29 -1.03
N PHE A 124 -11.26 -5.20 -0.26
CA PHE A 124 -11.24 -4.94 1.17
C PHE A 124 -12.47 -5.56 1.85
N LEU A 125 -12.31 -6.00 3.09
CA LEU A 125 -13.40 -6.44 3.96
C LEU A 125 -13.94 -5.31 4.86
N ILE A 126 -13.21 -4.20 4.99
CA ILE A 126 -13.60 -3.02 5.79
C ILE A 126 -13.69 -1.74 4.93
N PRO A 127 -14.81 -0.98 4.99
CA PRO A 127 -16.11 -1.36 5.56
C PRO A 127 -16.80 -2.44 4.69
N PRO A 128 -17.60 -3.36 5.25
CA PRO A 128 -18.29 -4.37 4.45
C PRO A 128 -19.19 -3.72 3.38
N SER A 129 -18.86 -3.92 2.10
CA SER A 129 -19.57 -3.28 1.00
C SER A 129 -19.43 -4.05 -0.32
N PRO A 130 -20.49 -4.15 -1.14
CA PRO A 130 -20.41 -4.77 -2.46
C PRO A 130 -19.50 -3.99 -3.43
N PHE A 131 -19.21 -2.71 -3.15
CA PHE A 131 -18.32 -1.90 -3.99
C PHE A 131 -16.87 -2.42 -4.00
N TRP A 132 -16.48 -3.22 -3.01
CA TRP A 132 -15.15 -3.85 -2.95
C TRP A 132 -14.99 -5.05 -3.88
N VAL A 133 -16.05 -5.48 -4.57
CA VAL A 133 -15.93 -6.51 -5.60
C VAL A 133 -15.66 -5.85 -6.94
N GLN A 134 -14.41 -5.88 -7.39
CA GLN A 134 -13.97 -5.21 -8.62
C GLN A 134 -13.06 -6.12 -9.45
N PRO A 135 -12.96 -5.91 -10.77
CA PRO A 135 -11.94 -6.58 -11.58
C PRO A 135 -10.54 -6.08 -11.19
N VAL A 136 -9.55 -6.97 -11.16
CA VAL A 136 -8.17 -6.70 -10.72
C VAL A 136 -7.50 -5.53 -11.44
N TRP A 137 -7.86 -5.22 -12.68
CA TRP A 137 -7.30 -4.05 -13.37
C TRP A 137 -7.64 -2.74 -12.65
N ALA A 138 -8.78 -2.65 -11.94
CA ALA A 138 -9.22 -1.43 -11.27
C ALA A 138 -8.30 -1.03 -10.10
N PRO A 139 -8.04 -1.87 -9.08
CA PRO A 139 -7.10 -1.53 -8.01
C PRO A 139 -5.68 -1.30 -8.55
N VAL A 140 -5.22 -2.11 -9.52
CA VAL A 140 -3.90 -1.94 -10.13
C VAL A 140 -3.75 -0.58 -10.82
N ALA A 141 -4.78 -0.13 -11.56
CA ALA A 141 -4.76 1.18 -12.21
C ALA A 141 -4.76 2.33 -11.19
N ILE A 142 -5.57 2.22 -10.13
CA ILE A 142 -5.62 3.19 -9.04
C ILE A 142 -4.25 3.25 -8.33
N SER A 143 -3.66 2.10 -8.03
CA SER A 143 -2.35 1.98 -7.39
C SER A 143 -1.24 2.60 -8.22
N CYS A 144 -1.23 2.41 -9.54
CA CYS A 144 -0.31 3.11 -10.45
C CYS A 144 -0.46 4.65 -10.34
N ALA A 145 -1.69 5.16 -10.34
CA ALA A 145 -1.95 6.59 -10.19
C ALA A 145 -1.54 7.13 -8.82
N MET A 146 -1.77 6.37 -7.75
CA MET A 146 -1.34 6.70 -6.38
C MET A 146 0.18 6.76 -6.27
N ILE A 147 0.90 5.79 -6.84
CA ILE A 147 2.37 5.79 -6.84
C ILE A 147 2.90 7.01 -7.58
N ALA A 148 2.41 7.27 -8.79
CA ALA A 148 2.90 8.38 -9.61
C ALA A 148 2.63 9.74 -8.95
N SER A 149 1.39 9.98 -8.52
CA SER A 149 0.99 11.23 -7.86
C SER A 149 1.63 11.41 -6.49
N GLY A 150 1.73 10.33 -5.70
CA GLY A 150 2.34 10.31 -4.38
C GLY A 150 3.84 10.58 -4.43
N ALA A 151 4.57 9.93 -5.34
CA ALA A 151 6.00 10.17 -5.53
C ALA A 151 6.27 11.61 -5.98
N ALA A 152 5.47 12.13 -6.91
CA ALA A 152 5.57 13.52 -7.34
C ALA A 152 5.29 14.50 -6.19
N LEU A 153 4.26 14.24 -5.37
CA LEU A 153 3.91 15.06 -4.22
C LEU A 153 5.02 15.06 -3.16
N TYR A 154 5.53 13.87 -2.81
CA TYR A 154 6.59 13.69 -1.81
C TYR A 154 7.87 14.43 -2.23
N LEU A 155 8.35 14.18 -3.45
CA LEU A 155 9.63 14.75 -3.89
C LEU A 155 9.56 16.27 -4.05
N ARG A 156 8.43 16.83 -4.51
CA ARG A 156 8.24 18.28 -4.65
C ARG A 156 8.20 18.98 -3.29
N ASP A 157 7.52 18.39 -2.31
CA ASP A 157 7.36 19.00 -0.98
C ASP A 157 8.65 18.95 -0.15
N GLU A 158 9.39 17.83 -0.22
CA GLU A 158 10.70 17.71 0.41
C GLU A 158 11.74 18.64 -0.24
N ALA A 159 11.68 18.84 -1.56
CA ALA A 159 12.53 19.82 -2.24
C ALA A 159 12.24 21.26 -1.77
N ARG A 160 10.96 21.63 -1.66
CA ARG A 160 10.55 22.97 -1.15
C ARG A 160 10.99 23.20 0.29
N SER A 161 10.82 22.18 1.14
CA SER A 161 11.21 22.23 2.55
C SER A 161 12.73 22.26 2.75
N GLY A 162 13.50 21.66 1.83
CA GLY A 162 14.96 21.79 1.80
C GLY A 162 15.44 23.19 1.35
N SER A 163 14.74 23.84 0.42
CA SER A 163 15.11 25.16 -0.10
C SER A 163 14.76 26.33 0.84
N ALA A 164 13.70 26.23 1.64
CA ALA A 164 13.24 27.32 2.49
C ALA A 164 14.24 27.76 3.59
N PRO A 165 14.94 26.84 4.29
CA PRO A 165 16.00 27.21 5.24
C PRO A 165 17.23 27.84 4.56
N ALA A 166 17.57 27.39 3.34
CA ALA A 166 18.73 27.91 2.61
C ALA A 166 18.54 29.37 2.18
N LEU A 167 17.35 29.71 1.66
CA LEU A 167 17.01 31.09 1.30
C LEU A 167 17.00 32.03 2.51
N LYS A 168 16.48 31.59 3.66
CA LYS A 168 16.53 32.38 4.90
C LYS A 168 17.96 32.64 5.38
N ARG A 169 18.87 31.67 5.24
CA ARG A 169 20.29 31.85 5.59
C ARG A 169 20.98 32.84 4.67
N MET A 170 20.76 32.74 3.36
CA MET A 170 21.33 33.68 2.39
C MET A 170 20.84 35.11 2.61
N ALA A 171 19.55 35.29 2.92
CA ALA A 171 18.99 36.60 3.24
C ALA A 171 19.62 37.20 4.52
N ALA A 172 19.78 36.39 5.58
CA ALA A 172 20.43 36.83 6.82
C ALA A 172 21.92 37.16 6.65
N GLU A 173 22.65 36.43 5.82
CA GLU A 173 24.06 36.72 5.52
C GLU A 173 24.25 37.98 4.65
N THR A 174 23.23 38.35 3.87
CA THR A 174 23.26 39.58 3.06
C THR A 174 22.95 40.80 3.91
N ASP A 175 21.99 40.69 4.84
CA ASP A 175 21.62 41.75 5.79
C ASP A 175 22.77 42.09 6.75
N ASN A 176 23.51 41.07 7.23
CA ASN A 176 24.64 41.26 8.15
C ASN A 176 25.92 41.80 7.46
N ARG A 177 25.88 42.09 6.15
CA ARG A 177 26.99 42.68 5.37
C ARG A 177 26.70 44.12 4.92
N CYS A 178 25.51 44.64 5.20
CA CYS A 178 25.14 46.04 5.02
C CYS A 178 25.25 46.79 6.36
#